data_AF-A0A7V6NGL5-F1
#
_entry.id   AF-A0A7V6NGL5-F1
#
_cell.length_a   1.000
_cell.length_b   1.000
_cell.length_c   1.000
_cell.angle_alpha   90.00
_cell.angle_beta   90.00
_cell.angle_gamma   90.00
#
_symmetry.space_group_name_H-M   'P 1'
#
loop_
_entity.id
_entity.type
_entity.pdbx_description
1 polymer ?
#
loop_
_entity_poly.entity_id
_entity_poly.type
_entity_poly.pdbx_seq_one_letter_code
_entity_poly.pdbx_strand_id
1 'polypeptide(L)'
;WRKGYKTLYYIAPKTWATREYRVKALKRHITRLYTIFPFEVPYFSSKEVPAVYLGNPVLDRLTAYSEKEKEDFIKKFRIEDKPILAILPGSRLNEINFLLPRAAKIIEHFKDYQWIVAGTPNIPIHVYDNILKDLPVRVVYGHTYDILRHAQAAVVSSGTATLEAALLNCPQVVCYGGNPVSAFIARRMLKVPHVSLPNLILQRRSVTELLQRDCKPNRIEEELRLLLPGRQKRRSVLAAYRRLHKILGADGSIERTAKDMYLLTTGGEHVPRYKVYTSTPFGNFYFDADEHEKLTACGFEEDYKKTGFFKSGEPMDAEEPIPLVLLEALKQLDEYFKGTRRTFNLPLQMEGTEFQITVWTQLQKIPYGTTVSYSQLAERIDNPKASRAVGQANNANVFAIVVPCHRVIGADGSLVGYASGVERKQQLLAMEKSYAPESSNALF
;
A
#
# COMPACT_ATOMS: atom_id res chain seq x y z
N TRP A 1 -17.38 -13.89 12.50
CA TRP A 1 -18.16 -14.91 11.76
C TRP A 1 -19.65 -14.65 11.83
N ARG A 2 -20.28 -14.67 13.01
CA ARG A 2 -21.73 -14.42 13.21
C ARG A 2 -22.26 -13.06 12.70
N LYS A 3 -21.37 -12.15 12.31
CA LYS A 3 -21.68 -10.79 11.82
C LYS A 3 -21.34 -10.56 10.34
N GLY A 4 -20.96 -11.60 9.57
CA GLY A 4 -20.75 -11.49 8.10
C GLY A 4 -19.45 -10.80 7.64
N TYR A 5 -18.51 -10.45 8.53
CA TYR A 5 -17.28 -9.75 8.15
C TYR A 5 -16.34 -10.57 7.24
N LYS A 6 -15.84 -9.92 6.18
CA LYS A 6 -14.70 -10.39 5.39
C LYS A 6 -13.45 -10.42 6.28
N THR A 7 -12.69 -11.51 6.26
CA THR A 7 -11.51 -11.67 7.12
C THR A 7 -10.27 -11.91 6.28
N LEU A 8 -9.29 -11.02 6.42
CA LEU A 8 -8.07 -11.00 5.63
C LEU A 8 -6.89 -11.35 6.54
N TYR A 9 -6.06 -12.32 6.15
CA TYR A 9 -4.92 -12.77 6.96
C TYR A 9 -3.61 -12.40 6.28
N TYR A 10 -2.89 -11.42 6.84
CA TYR A 10 -1.61 -10.96 6.31
C TYR A 10 -0.45 -11.76 6.92
N ILE A 11 0.38 -12.37 6.06
CA ILE A 11 1.50 -13.24 6.39
C ILE A 11 1.04 -14.58 6.93
N ALA A 12 1.20 -15.64 6.14
CA ALA A 12 0.80 -16.98 6.53
C ALA A 12 1.44 -17.43 7.86
N PRO A 13 0.67 -18.11 8.74
CA PRO A 13 1.19 -18.55 10.03
C PRO A 13 2.24 -19.64 9.82
N LYS A 14 3.51 -19.38 10.17
CA LYS A 14 4.67 -20.30 10.01
C LYS A 14 4.52 -21.71 10.61
N THR A 15 3.45 -21.96 11.36
CA THR A 15 3.10 -23.28 11.93
C THR A 15 2.20 -24.12 11.04
N TRP A 16 1.85 -23.66 9.83
CA TRP A 16 1.04 -24.42 8.87
C TRP A 16 1.67 -25.79 8.56
N ALA A 17 3.00 -25.84 8.46
CA ALA A 17 3.73 -27.09 8.17
C ALA A 17 3.69 -28.13 9.31
N THR A 18 3.41 -27.72 10.55
CA THR A 18 3.42 -28.62 11.73
C THR A 18 2.03 -28.87 12.31
N ARG A 19 1.00 -28.13 11.88
CA ARG A 19 -0.35 -28.18 12.45
C ARG A 19 -1.42 -28.07 11.37
N GLU A 20 -1.54 -29.10 10.55
CA GLU A 20 -2.49 -29.13 9.41
C GLU A 20 -3.95 -28.88 9.81
N TYR A 21 -4.35 -29.20 11.05
CA TYR A 21 -5.68 -28.86 11.57
C TYR A 21 -5.97 -27.35 11.55
N ARG A 22 -4.95 -26.49 11.67
CA ARG A 22 -5.08 -25.03 11.56
C ARG A 22 -5.39 -24.59 10.13
N VAL A 23 -5.02 -25.38 9.12
CA VAL A 23 -5.37 -25.12 7.72
C VAL A 23 -6.89 -25.26 7.51
N LYS A 24 -7.54 -26.20 8.21
CA LYS A 24 -9.02 -26.31 8.22
C LYS A 24 -9.67 -25.05 8.78
N ALA A 25 -9.08 -24.47 9.83
CA ALA A 25 -9.56 -23.20 10.38
C ALA A 25 -9.36 -22.06 9.37
N LEU A 26 -8.17 -21.94 8.76
CA LEU A 26 -7.89 -20.95 7.70
C LEU A 26 -8.93 -21.04 6.58
N LYS A 27 -9.14 -22.24 6.01
CA LYS A 27 -10.14 -22.47 4.94
C LYS A 27 -11.55 -22.00 5.32
N ARG A 28 -11.98 -22.27 6.57
CA ARG A 28 -13.33 -21.90 7.04
C ARG A 28 -13.51 -20.42 7.31
N HIS A 29 -12.42 -19.69 7.53
CA HIS A 29 -12.47 -18.42 8.24
C HIS A 29 -11.79 -17.26 7.52
N ILE A 30 -11.13 -17.47 6.38
CA ILE A 30 -10.47 -16.36 5.71
C ILE A 30 -11.05 -16.17 4.30
N THR A 31 -11.30 -14.91 4.00
CA THR A 31 -11.63 -14.44 2.65
C THR A 31 -10.37 -14.41 1.77
N ARG A 32 -9.22 -14.08 2.35
CA ARG A 32 -7.93 -14.01 1.64
C ARG A 32 -6.76 -14.30 2.59
N LEU A 33 -5.79 -15.06 2.10
CA LEU A 33 -4.48 -15.25 2.73
C LEU A 33 -3.40 -14.58 1.89
N TYR A 34 -2.61 -13.71 2.52
CA TYR A 34 -1.44 -13.12 1.87
C TYR A 34 -0.18 -13.84 2.33
N THR A 35 0.45 -14.53 1.40
CA THR A 35 1.72 -15.25 1.61
C THR A 35 2.90 -14.32 1.33
N ILE A 36 4.03 -14.59 1.96
CA ILE A 36 5.28 -13.82 1.73
C ILE A 36 6.33 -14.63 0.97
N PHE A 37 6.03 -15.89 0.66
CA PHE A 37 6.84 -16.70 -0.24
C PHE A 37 5.99 -17.32 -1.35
N PRO A 38 6.47 -17.29 -2.61
CA PRO A 38 5.68 -17.74 -3.76
C PRO A 38 5.34 -19.23 -3.69
N PHE A 39 6.20 -20.06 -3.10
CA PHE A 39 5.96 -21.51 -2.95
C PHE A 39 4.85 -21.85 -1.95
N GLU A 40 4.42 -20.90 -1.10
CA GLU A 40 3.31 -21.12 -0.17
C GLU A 40 1.96 -21.14 -0.91
N VAL A 41 1.85 -20.42 -2.03
CA VAL A 41 0.59 -20.32 -2.79
C VAL A 41 0.10 -21.69 -3.26
N PRO A 42 0.89 -22.52 -3.99
CA PRO A 42 0.45 -23.85 -4.40
C PRO A 42 0.02 -24.74 -3.23
N TYR A 43 0.73 -24.66 -2.10
CA TYR A 43 0.40 -25.44 -0.90
C TYR A 43 -0.99 -25.08 -0.36
N PHE A 44 -1.26 -23.78 -0.17
CA PHE A 44 -2.55 -23.31 0.34
C PHE A 44 -3.68 -23.51 -0.67
N SER A 45 -3.42 -23.28 -1.96
CA SER A 45 -4.36 -23.55 -3.05
C SER A 45 -4.77 -25.02 -3.10
N SER A 46 -3.85 -25.98 -2.91
CA SER A 46 -4.18 -27.42 -2.85
C SER A 46 -5.07 -27.80 -1.65
N LYS A 47 -5.22 -26.90 -0.67
CA LYS A 47 -6.07 -27.05 0.52
C LYS A 47 -7.32 -26.17 0.43
N GLU A 48 -7.61 -25.61 -0.75
CA GLU A 48 -8.74 -24.72 -1.03
C GLU A 48 -8.73 -23.46 -0.15
N VAL A 49 -7.54 -23.00 0.24
CA VAL A 49 -7.35 -21.74 0.95
C VAL A 49 -7.04 -20.65 -0.08
N PRO A 50 -7.78 -19.52 -0.10
CA PRO A 50 -7.61 -18.47 -1.11
C PRO A 50 -6.34 -17.66 -0.83
N ALA A 51 -5.19 -18.20 -1.23
CA ALA A 51 -3.88 -17.60 -1.02
C ALA A 51 -3.37 -16.83 -2.25
N VAL A 52 -2.72 -15.71 -2.00
CA VAL A 52 -2.04 -14.89 -3.02
C VAL A 52 -0.62 -14.56 -2.57
N TYR A 53 0.24 -14.31 -3.55
CA TYR A 53 1.58 -13.78 -3.35
C TYR A 53 1.70 -12.45 -4.07
N LEU A 54 1.91 -11.37 -3.32
CA LEU A 54 2.00 -10.00 -3.85
C LEU A 54 3.39 -9.37 -3.63
N GLY A 55 4.39 -10.21 -3.34
CA GLY A 55 5.76 -9.81 -3.02
C GLY A 55 6.14 -10.11 -1.57
N ASN A 56 7.38 -9.77 -1.20
CA ASN A 56 7.88 -9.98 0.16
C ASN A 56 8.20 -8.62 0.82
N PRO A 57 7.62 -8.31 2.00
CA PRO A 57 7.77 -7.01 2.66
C PRO A 57 9.22 -6.69 3.10
N VAL A 58 10.11 -7.68 3.09
CA VAL A 58 11.54 -7.44 3.35
C VAL A 58 12.15 -6.53 2.26
N LEU A 59 11.68 -6.61 1.01
CA LEU A 59 12.17 -5.78 -0.08
C LEU A 59 11.80 -4.31 0.11
N ASP A 60 10.55 -4.04 0.53
CA ASP A 60 10.09 -2.70 0.90
C ASP A 60 10.96 -2.11 2.01
N ARG A 61 11.24 -2.89 3.05
CA ARG A 61 12.10 -2.47 4.18
C ARG A 61 13.53 -2.17 3.75
N LEU A 62 14.10 -2.97 2.85
CA LEU A 62 15.46 -2.77 2.37
C LEU A 62 15.57 -1.55 1.44
N THR A 63 14.51 -1.24 0.70
CA THR A 63 14.45 -0.08 -0.22
C THR A 63 14.23 1.22 0.53
N ALA A 64 13.38 1.21 1.56
CA ALA A 64 13.20 2.35 2.47
C ALA A 64 14.48 2.71 3.25
N TYR A 65 15.43 1.78 3.33
CA TYR A 65 16.71 1.99 3.99
C TYR A 65 17.67 2.78 3.09
N SER A 66 17.84 4.07 3.39
CA SER A 66 18.42 5.07 2.49
C SER A 66 19.92 4.88 2.24
N GLU A 67 20.44 5.47 1.16
CA GLU A 67 21.90 5.51 0.92
C GLU A 67 22.62 6.47 1.87
N LYS A 68 21.94 7.50 2.40
CA LYS A 68 22.54 8.47 3.35
C LYS A 68 23.04 7.82 4.64
N GLU A 69 22.41 6.74 5.09
CA GLU A 69 22.80 6.02 6.32
C GLU A 69 24.14 5.25 6.17
N LYS A 70 24.64 5.03 4.93
CA LYS A 70 25.88 4.26 4.67
C LYS A 70 27.15 4.95 5.17
N GLU A 71 27.35 6.23 4.82
CA GLU A 71 28.57 6.95 5.22
C GLU A 71 28.64 7.17 6.72
N ASP A 72 27.47 7.29 7.35
CA ASP A 72 27.35 7.45 8.78
C ASP A 72 27.79 6.19 9.52
N PHE A 73 27.54 4.97 9.02
CA PHE A 73 27.88 3.74 9.74
C PHE A 73 29.38 3.57 10.03
N ILE A 74 30.23 3.68 9.00
CA ILE A 74 31.69 3.50 9.11
C ILE A 74 32.28 4.53 10.07
N LYS A 75 31.88 5.80 9.92
CA LYS A 75 32.34 6.91 10.76
C LYS A 75 31.83 6.78 12.20
N LYS A 76 30.51 6.54 12.38
CA LYS A 76 29.83 6.43 13.67
C LYS A 76 30.44 5.34 14.54
N PHE A 77 30.71 4.17 13.95
CA PHE A 77 31.27 3.05 14.69
C PHE A 77 32.79 2.98 14.63
N ARG A 78 33.49 3.89 13.94
CA ARG A 78 34.96 3.85 13.76
C ARG A 78 35.41 2.48 13.26
N ILE A 79 34.79 2.01 12.18
CA ILE A 79 35.16 0.75 11.52
C ILE A 79 36.55 0.96 10.89
N GLU A 80 37.46 0.02 11.11
CA GLU A 80 38.84 0.10 10.58
C GLU A 80 38.85 -0.04 9.05
N ASP A 81 39.95 0.33 8.39
CA ASP A 81 40.15 0.04 6.96
C ASP A 81 40.59 -1.42 6.76
N LYS A 82 39.74 -2.36 7.21
CA LYS A 82 39.89 -3.81 7.04
C LYS A 82 38.60 -4.41 6.51
N PRO A 83 38.64 -5.48 5.72
CA PRO A 83 37.43 -6.17 5.29
C PRO A 83 36.66 -6.75 6.49
N ILE A 84 35.33 -6.67 6.45
CA ILE A 84 34.46 -7.07 7.55
C ILE A 84 33.99 -8.52 7.37
N LEU A 85 34.02 -9.30 8.46
CA LEU A 85 33.27 -10.53 8.61
C LEU A 85 32.19 -10.35 9.68
N ALA A 86 30.98 -10.83 9.41
CA ALA A 86 29.84 -10.64 10.30
C ALA A 86 29.44 -11.92 11.02
N ILE A 87 28.96 -11.78 12.26
CA ILE A 87 28.26 -12.84 12.99
C ILE A 87 26.86 -12.32 13.33
N LEU A 88 25.83 -13.03 12.88
CA LEU A 88 24.44 -12.77 13.25
C LEU A 88 23.96 -13.95 14.12
N PRO A 89 24.16 -13.87 15.45
CA PRO A 89 23.97 -15.01 16.35
C PRO A 89 22.50 -15.38 16.59
N GLY A 90 21.56 -14.56 16.10
CA GLY A 90 20.12 -14.75 16.25
C GLY A 90 19.52 -13.76 17.25
N SER A 91 18.20 -13.80 17.39
CA SER A 91 17.46 -12.87 18.26
C SER A 91 17.02 -13.50 19.58
N ARG A 92 17.34 -14.79 19.78
CA ARG A 92 16.94 -15.56 20.97
C ARG A 92 18.18 -16.04 21.71
N LEU A 93 18.08 -16.08 23.03
CA LEU A 93 19.18 -16.50 23.89
C LEU A 93 19.74 -17.89 23.54
N ASN A 94 18.87 -18.86 23.21
CA ASN A 94 19.31 -20.20 22.81
C ASN A 94 20.07 -20.22 21.48
N GLU A 95 19.69 -19.37 20.52
CA GLU A 95 20.40 -19.24 19.23
C GLU A 95 21.79 -18.63 19.46
N ILE A 96 21.86 -17.59 20.29
CA ILE A 96 23.11 -16.90 20.64
C ILE A 96 24.05 -17.84 21.39
N ASN A 97 23.58 -18.49 22.45
CA ASN A 97 24.36 -19.44 23.23
C ASN A 97 24.80 -20.67 22.43
N PHE A 98 24.11 -20.98 21.32
CA PHE A 98 24.53 -22.03 20.40
C PHE A 98 25.60 -21.52 19.42
N LEU A 99 25.31 -20.46 18.66
CA LEU A 99 26.16 -20.05 17.54
C LEU A 99 27.39 -19.25 17.99
N LEU A 100 27.21 -18.27 18.88
CA LEU A 100 28.24 -17.29 19.19
C LEU A 100 29.51 -17.93 19.78
N PRO A 101 29.45 -18.87 20.75
CA PRO A 101 30.65 -19.53 21.27
C PRO A 101 31.39 -20.38 20.23
N ARG A 102 30.70 -20.86 19.19
CA ARG A 102 31.31 -21.65 18.10
C ARG A 102 32.00 -20.75 17.09
N ALA A 103 31.37 -19.63 16.73
CA ALA A 103 31.96 -18.64 15.85
C ALA A 103 33.13 -17.89 16.52
N ALA A 104 33.04 -17.62 17.82
CA ALA A 104 34.11 -17.00 18.61
C ALA A 104 35.46 -17.73 18.45
N LYS A 105 35.43 -19.07 18.42
CA LYS A 105 36.63 -19.93 18.29
C LYS A 105 37.40 -19.80 16.98
N ILE A 106 36.83 -19.15 15.95
CA ILE A 106 37.49 -18.98 14.66
C ILE A 106 37.91 -17.53 14.39
N ILE A 107 37.56 -16.59 15.28
CA ILE A 107 37.77 -15.14 15.06
C ILE A 107 39.25 -14.84 14.80
N GLU A 108 40.15 -15.35 15.64
CA GLU A 108 41.59 -15.09 15.55
C GLU A 108 42.26 -15.75 14.34
N HIS A 109 41.58 -16.68 13.66
CA HIS A 109 42.10 -17.35 12.46
C HIS A 109 41.98 -16.49 11.18
N PHE A 110 41.34 -15.31 11.27
CA PHE A 110 41.12 -14.37 10.16
C PHE A 110 41.77 -13.01 10.47
N LYS A 111 43.09 -12.97 10.62
CA LYS A 111 43.85 -11.76 11.04
C LYS A 111 43.74 -10.57 10.07
N ASP A 112 43.50 -10.84 8.79
CA ASP A 112 43.33 -9.82 7.76
C ASP A 112 41.94 -9.18 7.75
N TYR A 113 41.07 -9.59 8.68
CA TYR A 113 39.67 -9.18 8.75
C TYR A 113 39.36 -8.57 10.11
N GLN A 114 38.37 -7.67 10.14
CA GLN A 114 37.73 -7.25 11.38
C GLN A 114 36.38 -7.94 11.54
N TRP A 115 36.03 -8.33 12.77
CA TRP A 115 34.78 -9.01 13.05
C TRP A 115 33.76 -8.07 13.68
N ILE A 116 32.50 -8.17 13.20
CA ILE A 116 31.37 -7.46 13.77
C ILE A 116 30.24 -8.43 14.08
N VAL A 117 29.78 -8.44 15.33
CA VAL A 117 28.60 -9.17 15.78
C VAL A 117 27.39 -8.24 15.75
N ALA A 118 26.33 -8.65 15.06
CA ALA A 118 25.05 -7.95 15.09
C ALA A 118 24.31 -8.27 16.40
N GLY A 119 24.36 -7.33 17.34
CA GLY A 119 23.64 -7.41 18.60
C GLY A 119 22.18 -7.00 18.47
N THR A 120 21.29 -7.71 19.14
CA THR A 120 19.87 -7.32 19.22
C THR A 120 19.62 -6.49 20.49
N PRO A 121 18.90 -5.35 20.42
CA PRO A 121 18.67 -4.47 21.57
C PRO A 121 17.99 -5.14 22.78
N ASN A 122 17.19 -6.19 22.54
CA ASN A 122 16.43 -6.89 23.58
C ASN A 122 17.24 -7.96 24.33
N ILE A 123 18.52 -8.16 23.99
CA ILE A 123 19.39 -9.12 24.68
C ILE A 123 20.42 -8.34 25.49
N PRO A 124 20.55 -8.61 26.80
CA PRO A 124 21.50 -7.92 27.64
C PRO A 124 22.94 -7.98 27.13
N ILE A 125 23.68 -6.88 27.28
CA ILE A 125 25.05 -6.73 26.80
C ILE A 125 25.97 -7.83 27.36
N HIS A 126 25.81 -8.18 28.64
CA HIS A 126 26.61 -9.20 29.33
C HIS A 126 26.55 -10.60 28.66
N VAL A 127 25.48 -10.92 27.92
CA VAL A 127 25.38 -12.20 27.18
C VAL A 127 26.46 -12.27 26.11
N TYR A 128 26.74 -11.16 25.43
CA TYR A 128 27.76 -11.07 24.41
C TYR A 128 29.16 -10.96 25.05
N ASP A 129 29.32 -10.08 26.04
CA ASP A 129 30.61 -9.85 26.70
C ASP A 129 31.17 -11.13 27.31
N ASN A 130 30.34 -11.94 27.96
CA ASN A 130 30.77 -13.21 28.57
C ASN A 130 31.39 -14.20 27.56
N ILE A 131 31.08 -14.06 26.27
CA ILE A 131 31.59 -14.92 25.20
C ILE A 131 32.74 -14.26 24.44
N LEU A 132 32.77 -12.92 24.38
CA LEU A 132 33.62 -12.16 23.45
C LEU A 132 34.68 -11.28 24.11
N LYS A 133 34.70 -11.16 25.45
CA LYS A 133 35.49 -10.18 26.23
C LYS A 133 36.95 -9.99 25.79
N ASP A 134 37.61 -11.08 25.36
CA ASP A 134 39.04 -11.09 25.04
C ASP A 134 39.33 -11.29 23.54
N LEU A 135 38.32 -11.18 22.68
CA LEU A 135 38.44 -11.41 21.24
C LEU A 135 38.46 -10.09 20.45
N PRO A 136 39.18 -10.03 19.32
CA PRO A 136 39.26 -8.83 18.47
C PRO A 136 37.97 -8.67 17.63
N VAL A 137 36.86 -8.38 18.31
CA VAL A 137 35.51 -8.34 17.72
C VAL A 137 34.67 -7.24 18.34
N ARG A 138 33.86 -6.57 17.52
CA ARG A 138 32.94 -5.52 17.97
C ARG A 138 31.50 -6.02 17.96
N VAL A 139 30.74 -5.69 19.00
CA VAL A 139 29.28 -5.88 19.00
C VAL A 139 28.61 -4.57 18.61
N VAL A 140 27.75 -4.59 17.61
CA VAL A 140 27.01 -3.42 17.13
C VAL A 140 25.51 -3.71 17.18
N TYR A 141 24.76 -2.86 17.89
CA TYR A 141 23.35 -3.08 18.18
C TYR A 141 22.44 -2.35 17.20
N GLY A 142 21.42 -3.03 16.67
CA GLY A 142 20.37 -2.40 15.85
C GLY A 142 20.77 -2.03 14.41
N HIS A 143 21.99 -2.34 13.98
CA HIS A 143 22.54 -1.99 12.66
C HIS A 143 22.76 -3.19 11.73
N THR A 144 21.86 -4.19 11.78
CA THR A 144 22.02 -5.45 11.02
C THR A 144 22.20 -5.24 9.52
N TYR A 145 21.47 -4.31 8.91
CA TYR A 145 21.53 -4.06 7.46
C TYR A 145 22.84 -3.41 7.04
N ASP A 146 23.35 -2.46 7.83
CA ASP A 146 24.67 -1.86 7.61
C ASP A 146 25.77 -2.91 7.67
N ILE A 147 25.75 -3.73 8.73
CA ILE A 147 26.73 -4.80 8.93
C ILE A 147 26.73 -5.74 7.73
N LEU A 148 25.57 -6.21 7.29
CA LEU A 148 25.46 -7.14 6.16
C LEU A 148 25.85 -6.50 4.82
N ARG A 149 25.53 -5.22 4.59
CA ARG A 149 25.91 -4.49 3.38
C ARG A 149 27.43 -4.34 3.24
N HIS A 150 28.14 -4.15 4.36
CA HIS A 150 29.60 -3.98 4.36
C HIS A 150 30.39 -5.28 4.56
N ALA A 151 29.77 -6.34 5.09
CA ALA A 151 30.44 -7.62 5.33
C ALA A 151 30.76 -8.38 4.04
N GLN A 152 31.99 -8.87 3.93
CA GLN A 152 32.39 -9.74 2.82
C GLN A 152 31.74 -11.12 2.92
N ALA A 153 31.56 -11.65 4.13
CA ALA A 153 30.81 -12.87 4.38
C ALA A 153 30.28 -12.87 5.82
N ALA A 154 29.26 -13.69 6.08
CA ALA A 154 28.61 -13.75 7.39
C ALA A 154 28.40 -15.18 7.89
N VAL A 155 28.51 -15.37 9.21
CA VAL A 155 28.02 -16.56 9.92
C VAL A 155 26.65 -16.20 10.51
N VAL A 156 25.59 -16.86 10.04
CA VAL A 156 24.21 -16.41 10.29
C VAL A 156 23.40 -17.53 10.94
N SER A 157 22.73 -17.23 12.05
CA SER A 157 21.74 -18.13 12.65
C SER A 157 20.55 -18.31 11.71
N SER A 158 19.99 -19.51 11.63
CA SER A 158 18.81 -19.76 10.80
C SER A 158 17.63 -18.89 11.19
N GLY A 159 17.00 -18.24 10.20
CA GLY A 159 15.87 -17.34 10.41
C GLY A 159 15.71 -16.34 9.27
N THR A 160 15.02 -15.24 9.56
CA THR A 160 14.81 -14.14 8.60
C THR A 160 16.13 -13.47 8.19
N ALA A 161 17.10 -13.41 9.09
CA ALA A 161 18.45 -12.89 8.83
C ALA A 161 19.13 -13.56 7.64
N THR A 162 18.82 -14.84 7.37
CA THR A 162 19.39 -15.55 6.21
C THR A 162 18.89 -14.99 4.88
N LEU A 163 17.62 -14.55 4.84
CA LEU A 163 17.05 -13.91 3.66
C LEU A 163 17.58 -12.49 3.48
N GLU A 164 17.66 -11.72 4.57
CA GLU A 164 18.18 -10.36 4.55
C GLU A 164 19.64 -10.33 4.07
N ALA A 165 20.49 -11.24 4.57
CA ALA A 165 21.86 -11.39 4.10
C ALA A 165 21.94 -11.73 2.61
N ALA A 166 21.06 -12.62 2.11
CA ALA A 166 21.01 -12.95 0.70
C ALA A 166 20.61 -11.75 -0.16
N LEU A 167 19.60 -10.99 0.27
CA LEU A 167 19.10 -9.82 -0.46
C LEU A 167 20.08 -8.66 -0.47
N LEU A 168 20.87 -8.49 0.59
CA LEU A 168 21.97 -7.53 0.67
C LEU A 168 23.26 -8.03 -0.01
N ASN A 169 23.20 -9.17 -0.72
CA ASN A 169 24.32 -9.79 -1.40
C ASN A 169 25.52 -10.14 -0.49
N CYS A 170 25.26 -10.45 0.79
CA CYS A 170 26.26 -10.94 1.74
C CYS A 170 26.30 -12.49 1.72
N PRO A 171 27.36 -13.12 1.17
CA PRO A 171 27.52 -14.57 1.22
C PRO A 171 27.58 -15.07 2.65
N GLN A 172 26.89 -16.17 2.95
CA GLN A 172 26.72 -16.60 4.34
C GLN A 172 26.95 -18.10 4.54
N VAL A 173 27.30 -18.48 5.77
CA VAL A 173 27.18 -19.86 6.26
C VAL A 173 26.02 -19.88 7.27
N VAL A 174 25.00 -20.68 7.00
CA VAL A 174 23.83 -20.79 7.88
C VAL A 174 24.09 -21.82 8.95
N CYS A 175 23.95 -21.41 10.20
CA CYS A 175 24.16 -22.26 11.36
C CYS A 175 22.86 -22.39 12.16
N TYR A 176 22.54 -23.60 12.63
CA TYR A 176 21.34 -23.81 13.44
C TYR A 176 21.52 -24.93 14.46
N GLY A 177 21.11 -24.69 15.71
CA GLY A 177 21.06 -25.70 16.76
C GLY A 177 20.54 -25.15 18.09
N GLY A 178 20.61 -25.98 19.14
CA GLY A 178 20.32 -25.55 20.52
C GLY A 178 18.97 -25.94 21.11
N ASN A 179 18.06 -26.58 20.36
CA ASN A 179 16.86 -27.21 20.93
C ASN A 179 16.57 -28.59 20.29
N PRO A 180 16.85 -29.71 20.98
CA PRO A 180 16.62 -31.07 20.50
C PRO A 180 15.15 -31.35 20.13
N VAL A 181 14.21 -30.73 20.85
CA VAL A 181 12.77 -30.88 20.60
C VAL A 181 12.37 -30.18 19.30
N SER A 182 12.91 -28.98 19.03
CA SER A 182 12.71 -28.29 17.75
C SER A 182 13.35 -29.03 16.57
N ALA A 183 14.50 -29.65 16.78
CA ALA A 183 15.20 -30.42 15.74
C ALA A 183 14.48 -31.73 15.38
N PHE A 184 13.89 -32.42 16.37
CA PHE A 184 13.08 -33.61 16.19
C PHE A 184 11.77 -33.30 15.46
N ILE A 185 11.10 -32.21 15.83
CA ILE A 185 9.89 -31.71 15.17
C ILE A 185 10.20 -31.25 13.73
N ALA A 186 11.28 -30.51 13.52
CA ALA A 186 11.70 -30.06 12.20
C ALA A 186 12.07 -31.22 11.27
N ARG A 187 12.80 -32.24 11.75
CA ARG A 187 13.17 -33.41 10.94
C ARG A 187 12.01 -34.35 10.62
N ARG A 188 11.01 -34.47 11.50
CA ARG A 188 9.89 -35.43 11.36
C ARG A 188 8.66 -34.83 10.67
N MET A 189 8.49 -33.49 10.69
CA MET A 189 7.28 -32.82 10.19
C MET A 189 7.48 -32.02 8.89
N LEU A 190 8.73 -31.70 8.51
CA LEU A 190 9.01 -30.97 7.27
C LEU A 190 9.61 -31.90 6.22
N LYS A 191 8.83 -32.27 5.20
CA LYS A 191 9.34 -32.84 3.93
C LYS A 191 10.13 -31.81 3.09
N VAL A 192 10.67 -30.74 3.69
CA VAL A 192 11.46 -29.75 2.97
C VAL A 192 12.96 -30.03 3.15
N PRO A 193 13.73 -30.10 2.06
CA PRO A 193 15.14 -30.50 2.08
C PRO A 193 16.08 -29.43 2.68
N HIS A 194 15.55 -28.27 3.07
CA HIS A 194 16.33 -27.08 3.43
C HIS A 194 15.75 -26.38 4.67
N VAL A 195 16.63 -25.75 5.46
CA VAL A 195 16.25 -25.01 6.68
C VAL A 195 16.29 -23.50 6.46
N SER A 196 17.24 -23.01 5.66
CA SER A 196 17.39 -21.58 5.41
C SER A 196 16.39 -21.06 4.38
N LEU A 197 15.93 -19.82 4.55
CA LEU A 197 15.00 -19.20 3.62
C LEU A 197 15.55 -19.11 2.19
N PRO A 198 16.83 -18.75 1.96
CA PRO A 198 17.37 -18.74 0.60
C PRO A 198 17.28 -20.10 -0.10
N ASN A 199 17.63 -21.19 0.58
CA ASN A 199 17.59 -22.52 -0.02
C ASN A 199 16.15 -23.03 -0.21
N LEU A 200 15.23 -22.69 0.70
CA LEU A 200 13.80 -22.99 0.56
C LEU A 200 13.19 -22.30 -0.66
N ILE A 201 13.43 -20.99 -0.83
CA ILE A 201 12.93 -20.19 -1.95
C ILE A 201 13.52 -20.70 -3.27
N LEU A 202 14.82 -21.01 -3.29
CA LEU A 202 15.53 -21.50 -4.48
C LEU A 202 15.30 -22.99 -4.76
N GLN A 203 14.66 -23.72 -3.84
CA GLN A 203 14.46 -25.16 -3.87
C GLN A 203 15.74 -25.96 -4.16
N ARG A 204 16.88 -25.46 -3.70
CA ARG A 204 18.19 -26.11 -3.85
C ARG A 204 19.16 -25.61 -2.80
N ARG A 205 20.18 -26.41 -2.49
CA ARG A 205 21.26 -26.06 -1.57
C ARG A 205 22.24 -25.06 -2.21
N SER A 206 21.86 -23.79 -2.22
CA SER A 206 22.68 -22.68 -2.75
C SER A 206 23.65 -22.13 -1.71
N VAL A 207 23.26 -22.16 -0.44
CA VAL A 207 24.03 -21.71 0.71
C VAL A 207 24.32 -22.91 1.62
N THR A 208 25.50 -22.96 2.23
CA THR A 208 25.83 -24.05 3.17
C THR A 208 25.00 -23.90 4.45
N GLU A 209 24.34 -24.99 4.84
CA GLU A 209 23.68 -25.14 6.13
C GLU A 209 24.49 -26.12 7.00
N LEU A 210 24.91 -25.68 8.18
CA LEU A 210 25.57 -26.47 9.22
C LEU A 210 24.60 -26.65 10.40
N LEU A 211 24.05 -27.85 10.53
CA LEU A 211 22.94 -28.13 11.44
C LEU A 211 23.39 -28.99 12.62
N GLN A 212 22.94 -28.62 13.83
CA GLN A 212 23.11 -29.40 15.06
C GLN A 212 24.59 -29.80 15.29
N ARG A 213 24.90 -31.10 15.23
CA ARG A 213 26.24 -31.66 15.46
C ARG A 213 27.25 -31.30 14.37
N ASP A 214 26.78 -30.94 13.17
CA ASP A 214 27.65 -30.55 12.04
C ASP A 214 28.11 -29.09 12.14
N CYS A 215 27.45 -28.29 13.00
CA CYS A 215 27.84 -26.92 13.31
C CYS A 215 29.02 -26.91 14.28
N LYS A 216 30.20 -27.23 13.76
CA LYS A 216 31.48 -27.23 14.49
C LYS A 216 32.34 -26.03 14.04
N PRO A 217 33.19 -25.45 14.92
CA PRO A 217 34.05 -24.31 14.59
C PRO A 217 34.86 -24.51 13.30
N ASN A 218 35.56 -25.64 13.16
CA ASN A 218 36.36 -25.96 11.97
C ASN A 218 35.51 -25.99 10.67
N ARG A 219 34.29 -26.53 10.74
CA ARG A 219 33.36 -26.55 9.61
C ARG A 219 32.87 -25.15 9.25
N ILE A 220 32.60 -24.31 10.24
CA ILE A 220 32.23 -22.90 10.01
C ILE A 220 33.39 -22.18 9.32
N GLU A 221 34.62 -22.37 9.80
CA GLU A 221 35.82 -21.77 9.22
C GLU A 221 36.05 -22.19 7.76
N GLU A 222 36.07 -23.50 7.48
CA GLU A 222 36.24 -24.06 6.14
C GLU A 222 35.24 -23.43 5.15
N GLU A 223 33.98 -23.39 5.56
CA GLU A 223 32.89 -22.88 4.73
C GLU A 223 32.96 -21.38 4.55
N LEU A 224 33.31 -20.63 5.58
CA LEU A 224 33.47 -19.18 5.51
C LEU A 224 34.62 -18.79 4.58
N ARG A 225 35.76 -19.48 4.63
CA ARG A 225 36.92 -19.25 3.74
C ARG A 225 36.54 -19.39 2.26
N LEU A 226 35.65 -20.33 1.93
CA LEU A 226 35.17 -20.54 0.56
C LEU A 226 34.25 -19.42 0.06
N LEU A 227 33.71 -18.59 0.95
CA LEU A 227 32.83 -17.47 0.61
C LEU A 227 33.58 -16.14 0.42
N LEU A 228 34.86 -16.09 0.79
CA LEU A 228 35.71 -14.90 0.63
C LEU A 228 35.95 -14.55 -0.85
N PRO A 229 36.38 -13.30 -1.16
CA PRO A 229 36.69 -12.87 -2.52
C PRO A 229 37.66 -13.81 -3.26
N GLY A 230 37.50 -13.90 -4.58
CA GLY A 230 38.33 -14.77 -5.44
C GLY A 230 37.92 -16.25 -5.47
N ARG A 231 37.02 -16.71 -4.57
CA ARG A 231 36.62 -18.12 -4.50
C ARG A 231 35.45 -18.46 -5.43
N GLN A 232 35.45 -19.67 -5.99
CA GLN A 232 34.38 -20.14 -6.89
C GLN A 232 33.02 -20.25 -6.18
N LYS A 233 33.00 -20.74 -4.93
CA LYS A 233 31.77 -20.89 -4.16
C LYS A 233 31.06 -19.56 -3.92
N ARG A 234 31.81 -18.48 -3.64
CA ARG A 234 31.27 -17.11 -3.58
C ARG A 234 30.49 -16.73 -4.84
N ARG A 235 31.09 -16.95 -6.02
CA ARG A 235 30.46 -16.62 -7.32
C ARG A 235 29.14 -17.37 -7.50
N SER A 236 29.12 -18.66 -7.15
CA SER A 236 27.91 -19.50 -7.20
C SER A 236 26.81 -19.00 -6.25
N VAL A 237 27.17 -18.60 -5.02
CA VAL A 237 26.23 -18.05 -4.03
C VAL A 237 25.63 -16.73 -4.52
N LEU A 238 26.45 -15.80 -5.01
CA LEU A 238 25.98 -14.52 -5.54
C LEU A 238 25.10 -14.68 -6.80
N ALA A 239 25.39 -15.67 -7.65
CA ALA A 239 24.51 -16.03 -8.75
C ALA A 239 23.15 -16.57 -8.28
N ALA A 240 23.15 -17.33 -7.17
CA ALA A 240 21.92 -17.82 -6.55
C ALA A 240 21.10 -16.68 -5.94
N TYR A 241 21.73 -15.70 -5.29
CA TYR A 241 21.06 -14.52 -4.76
C TYR A 241 20.40 -13.66 -5.84
N ARG A 242 21.04 -13.51 -7.01
CA ARG A 242 20.40 -12.86 -8.18
C ARG A 242 19.13 -13.58 -8.63
N ARG A 243 19.10 -14.91 -8.58
CA ARG A 243 17.87 -15.68 -8.87
C ARG A 243 16.83 -15.49 -7.77
N LEU A 244 17.25 -15.44 -6.52
CA LEU A 244 16.37 -15.21 -5.38
C LEU A 244 15.67 -13.86 -5.47
N HIS A 245 16.39 -12.78 -5.83
CA HIS A 245 15.80 -11.48 -6.13
C HIS A 245 14.71 -11.56 -7.21
N LYS A 246 14.99 -12.24 -8.33
CA LYS A 246 14.00 -12.44 -9.41
C LYS A 246 12.76 -13.19 -8.95
N ILE A 247 12.90 -14.19 -8.07
CA ILE A 247 11.76 -14.98 -7.55
C ILE A 247 10.90 -14.14 -6.61
N LEU A 248 11.51 -13.29 -5.78
CA LEU A 248 10.76 -12.44 -4.85
C LEU A 248 10.12 -11.22 -5.51
N GLY A 249 10.55 -10.88 -6.73
CA GLY A 249 10.04 -9.75 -7.48
C GLY A 249 10.59 -8.41 -6.98
N ALA A 250 9.80 -7.36 -7.19
CA ALA A 250 10.14 -6.00 -6.77
C ALA A 250 9.53 -5.65 -5.40
N ASP A 251 10.03 -4.57 -4.81
CA ASP A 251 9.40 -3.83 -3.72
C ASP A 251 8.00 -3.30 -4.12
N GLY A 252 7.32 -2.61 -3.20
CA GLY A 252 5.90 -2.25 -3.32
C GLY A 252 4.94 -3.36 -2.91
N SER A 253 5.41 -4.37 -2.17
CA SER A 253 4.56 -5.50 -1.77
C SER A 253 3.51 -5.09 -0.73
N ILE A 254 3.85 -4.11 0.11
CA ILE A 254 2.94 -3.55 1.11
C ILE A 254 1.80 -2.81 0.40
N GLU A 255 2.11 -1.97 -0.58
CA GLU A 255 1.12 -1.21 -1.35
C GLU A 255 0.21 -2.13 -2.17
N ARG A 256 0.78 -3.10 -2.90
CA ARG A 256 -0.02 -4.11 -3.64
C ARG A 256 -0.94 -4.89 -2.73
N THR A 257 -0.47 -5.27 -1.54
CA THR A 257 -1.29 -5.97 -0.54
C THR A 257 -2.41 -5.08 -0.02
N ALA A 258 -2.12 -3.83 0.34
CA ALA A 258 -3.13 -2.87 0.79
C ALA A 258 -4.20 -2.63 -0.29
N LYS A 259 -3.77 -2.51 -1.56
CA LYS A 259 -4.68 -2.37 -2.70
C LYS A 259 -5.59 -3.59 -2.85
N ASP A 260 -5.06 -4.82 -2.81
CA ASP A 260 -5.90 -6.03 -2.88
C ASP A 260 -6.87 -6.13 -1.69
N MET A 261 -6.42 -5.77 -0.48
CA MET A 261 -7.29 -5.71 0.70
C MET A 261 -8.44 -4.72 0.50
N TYR A 262 -8.15 -3.52 0.01
CA TYR A 262 -9.14 -2.48 -0.28
C TYR A 262 -10.12 -2.95 -1.36
N LEU A 263 -9.64 -3.42 -2.52
CA LEU A 263 -10.49 -3.94 -3.59
C LEU A 263 -11.42 -5.07 -3.09
N LEU A 264 -10.90 -5.98 -2.26
CA LEU A 264 -11.69 -7.09 -1.72
C LEU A 264 -12.74 -6.64 -0.71
N THR A 265 -12.47 -5.61 0.09
CA THR A 265 -13.44 -5.12 1.08
C THR A 265 -14.48 -4.20 0.46
N THR A 266 -14.06 -3.28 -0.42
CA THR A 266 -14.91 -2.21 -0.97
C THR A 266 -15.48 -2.51 -2.35
N GLY A 267 -14.85 -3.38 -3.14
CA GLY A 267 -15.20 -3.58 -4.56
C GLY A 267 -14.43 -2.69 -5.54
N GLY A 268 -13.55 -1.81 -5.05
CA GLY A 268 -12.75 -0.88 -5.86
C GLY A 268 -13.01 0.58 -5.55
N GLU A 269 -12.60 1.46 -6.47
CA GLU A 269 -12.90 2.92 -6.45
C GLU A 269 -14.41 3.22 -6.52
N HIS A 270 -15.25 2.19 -6.60
CA HIS A 270 -16.70 2.29 -6.50
C HIS A 270 -17.15 1.90 -5.09
N VAL A 271 -16.91 2.79 -4.14
CA VAL A 271 -17.34 2.67 -2.75
C VAL A 271 -18.82 3.05 -2.60
N PRO A 272 -19.52 2.58 -1.54
CA PRO A 272 -20.76 3.14 -1.03
C PRO A 272 -20.98 4.61 -1.35
N ARG A 273 -21.98 4.91 -2.18
CA ARG A 273 -22.42 6.29 -2.44
C ARG A 273 -23.28 6.76 -1.27
N TYR A 274 -22.90 7.88 -0.68
CA TYR A 274 -23.76 8.61 0.23
C TYR A 274 -24.66 9.52 -0.59
N LYS A 275 -25.94 9.58 -0.25
CA LYS A 275 -26.91 10.43 -0.93
C LYS A 275 -27.75 11.17 0.09
N VAL A 276 -28.11 12.41 -0.20
CA VAL A 276 -29.15 13.12 0.54
C VAL A 276 -30.18 13.70 -0.41
N TYR A 277 -31.45 13.65 -0.03
CA TYR A 277 -32.56 14.32 -0.73
C TYR A 277 -33.10 15.46 0.12
N THR A 278 -33.37 16.60 -0.54
CA THR A 278 -33.99 17.79 0.04
C THR A 278 -35.05 18.35 -0.90
N SER A 279 -35.97 19.15 -0.38
CA SER A 279 -36.97 19.84 -1.18
C SER A 279 -36.51 21.24 -1.57
N THR A 280 -36.82 21.65 -2.80
CA THR A 280 -36.53 22.98 -3.34
C THR A 280 -37.79 23.59 -3.96
N PRO A 281 -37.82 24.91 -4.27
CA PRO A 281 -38.96 25.52 -4.97
C PRO A 281 -39.30 24.89 -6.33
N PHE A 282 -38.37 24.13 -6.95
CA PHE A 282 -38.55 23.53 -8.28
C PHE A 282 -38.57 21.99 -8.28
N GLY A 283 -38.84 21.40 -7.12
CA GLY A 283 -38.92 19.95 -6.89
C GLY A 283 -37.85 19.43 -5.93
N ASN A 284 -37.85 18.12 -5.70
CA ASN A 284 -36.82 17.48 -4.88
C ASN A 284 -35.48 17.51 -5.59
N PHE A 285 -34.42 17.64 -4.80
CA PHE A 285 -33.05 17.74 -5.26
C PHE A 285 -32.18 16.81 -4.42
N TYR A 286 -31.21 16.15 -5.06
CA TYR A 286 -30.29 15.25 -4.40
C TYR A 286 -28.83 15.69 -4.55
N PHE A 287 -28.02 15.30 -3.58
CA PHE A 287 -26.56 15.31 -3.66
C PHE A 287 -26.02 13.91 -3.41
N ASP A 288 -25.08 13.47 -4.24
CA ASP A 288 -24.28 12.26 -4.06
C ASP A 288 -22.85 12.62 -3.65
N ALA A 289 -22.29 11.87 -2.70
CA ALA A 289 -20.90 11.99 -2.26
C ALA A 289 -20.21 10.62 -2.17
N ASP A 290 -18.90 10.64 -2.42
CA ASP A 290 -18.01 9.52 -2.13
C ASP A 290 -17.58 9.53 -0.64
N GLU A 291 -16.84 8.50 -0.23
CA GLU A 291 -16.26 8.40 1.11
C GLU A 291 -15.11 9.37 1.38
N HIS A 292 -14.67 10.11 0.36
CA HIS A 292 -13.58 11.08 0.42
C HIS A 292 -14.09 12.51 0.58
N GLU A 293 -15.37 12.69 0.95
CA GLU A 293 -16.00 13.99 1.14
C GLU A 293 -16.01 14.84 -0.15
N LYS A 294 -16.18 14.20 -1.32
CA LYS A 294 -16.37 14.89 -2.61
C LYS A 294 -17.74 14.58 -3.19
N LEU A 295 -18.37 15.58 -3.80
CA LEU A 295 -19.61 15.37 -4.55
C LEU A 295 -19.33 14.65 -5.86
N THR A 296 -20.12 13.62 -6.15
CA THR A 296 -20.02 12.81 -7.38
C THR A 296 -21.18 13.08 -8.35
N ALA A 297 -22.32 13.57 -7.85
CA ALA A 297 -23.43 14.05 -8.67
C ALA A 297 -24.38 14.93 -7.83
N CYS A 298 -25.20 15.75 -8.49
CA CYS A 298 -26.37 16.39 -7.89
C CYS A 298 -27.40 16.76 -8.95
N GLY A 299 -28.68 16.64 -8.62
CA GLY A 299 -29.73 16.76 -9.63
C GLY A 299 -31.14 16.84 -9.04
N PHE A 300 -32.09 17.16 -9.91
CA PHE A 300 -33.50 17.07 -9.58
C PHE A 300 -33.95 15.60 -9.58
N GLU A 301 -34.77 15.23 -8.61
CA GLU A 301 -35.39 13.91 -8.45
C GLU A 301 -36.89 14.02 -8.82
N GLU A 302 -37.39 13.03 -9.56
CA GLU A 302 -38.79 12.99 -10.01
C GLU A 302 -39.73 12.54 -8.88
N ASP A 303 -39.23 11.71 -7.95
CA ASP A 303 -40.00 11.28 -6.79
C ASP A 303 -40.03 12.36 -5.69
N TYR A 304 -41.17 13.06 -5.62
CA TYR A 304 -41.44 14.13 -4.65
C TYR A 304 -41.56 13.66 -3.19
N LYS A 305 -41.57 12.35 -2.93
CA LYS A 305 -41.66 11.80 -1.56
C LYS A 305 -40.31 11.50 -0.91
N LYS A 306 -39.22 11.52 -1.68
CA LYS A 306 -37.89 11.18 -1.15
C LYS A 306 -37.28 12.33 -0.35
N THR A 307 -36.95 12.06 0.91
CA THR A 307 -36.24 12.99 1.81
C THR A 307 -35.30 12.21 2.71
N GLY A 308 -34.19 12.83 3.14
CA GLY A 308 -33.28 12.24 4.14
C GLY A 308 -31.98 11.68 3.55
N PHE A 309 -31.18 11.06 4.41
CA PHE A 309 -29.84 10.57 4.11
C PHE A 309 -29.83 9.07 3.83
N PHE A 310 -29.00 8.66 2.87
CA PHE A 310 -28.89 7.30 2.39
C PHE A 310 -27.43 6.91 2.19
N LYS A 311 -27.10 5.65 2.44
CA LYS A 311 -25.79 5.06 2.18
C LYS A 311 -25.97 3.76 1.41
N SER A 312 -25.33 3.66 0.25
CA SER A 312 -25.49 2.50 -0.65
C SER A 312 -26.95 2.21 -1.03
N GLY A 313 -27.82 3.24 -1.02
CA GLY A 313 -29.25 3.11 -1.33
C GLY A 313 -30.16 2.83 -0.13
N GLU A 314 -29.62 2.56 1.06
CA GLU A 314 -30.39 2.32 2.28
C GLU A 314 -30.47 3.59 3.15
N PRO A 315 -31.59 3.84 3.86
CA PRO A 315 -31.70 4.96 4.80
C PRO A 315 -30.61 4.93 5.89
N MET A 316 -30.08 6.10 6.27
CA MET A 316 -29.12 6.23 7.37
C MET A 316 -29.82 6.52 8.69
N ASP A 317 -29.37 5.89 9.77
CA ASP A 317 -29.83 6.18 11.13
C ASP A 317 -29.30 7.55 11.61
N ALA A 318 -30.04 8.20 12.53
CA ALA A 318 -29.68 9.52 13.07
C ALA A 318 -28.35 9.54 13.85
N GLU A 319 -27.87 8.38 14.29
CA GLU A 319 -26.61 8.20 15.00
C GLU A 319 -25.43 7.93 14.05
N GLU A 320 -25.69 7.64 12.76
CA GLU A 320 -24.62 7.44 11.79
C GLU A 320 -23.95 8.79 11.43
N PRO A 321 -22.61 8.81 11.26
CA PRO A 321 -21.92 9.99 10.79
C PRO A 321 -22.34 10.32 9.35
N ILE A 322 -22.94 11.50 9.20
CA ILE A 322 -23.32 12.08 7.91
C ILE A 322 -22.10 12.77 7.28
N PRO A 323 -21.79 12.53 5.99
CA PRO A 323 -20.71 13.24 5.32
C PRO A 323 -20.88 14.76 5.42
N LEU A 324 -19.82 15.45 5.85
CA LEU A 324 -19.86 16.90 6.09
C LEU A 324 -20.10 17.67 4.79
N VAL A 325 -19.57 17.17 3.66
CA VAL A 325 -19.78 17.75 2.33
C VAL A 325 -21.25 17.81 1.94
N LEU A 326 -22.06 16.82 2.35
CA LEU A 326 -23.50 16.80 2.05
C LEU A 326 -24.23 17.87 2.87
N LEU A 327 -23.85 18.07 4.13
CA LEU A 327 -24.42 19.14 4.97
C LEU A 327 -24.08 20.52 4.40
N GLU A 328 -22.83 20.73 3.98
CA GLU A 328 -22.40 21.97 3.36
C GLU A 328 -23.11 22.19 2.01
N ALA A 329 -23.28 21.15 1.20
CA ALA A 329 -24.00 21.23 -0.07
C ALA A 329 -25.47 21.65 0.12
N LEU A 330 -26.17 21.06 1.10
CA LEU A 330 -27.54 21.45 1.46
C LEU A 330 -27.64 22.91 1.88
N LYS A 331 -26.72 23.36 2.72
CA LYS A 331 -26.65 24.76 3.17
C LYS A 331 -26.42 25.71 1.99
N GLN A 332 -25.45 25.42 1.12
CA GLN A 332 -25.17 26.27 -0.04
C GLN A 332 -26.33 26.29 -1.04
N LEU A 333 -27.05 25.18 -1.19
CA LEU A 333 -28.23 25.11 -2.05
C LEU A 333 -29.37 25.99 -1.52
N ASP A 334 -29.63 25.96 -0.21
CA ASP A 334 -30.61 26.84 0.45
C ASP A 334 -30.24 28.32 0.27
N GLU A 335 -28.99 28.69 0.51
CA GLU A 335 -28.47 30.05 0.27
C GLU A 335 -28.62 30.48 -1.20
N TYR A 336 -28.42 29.57 -2.15
CA TYR A 336 -28.58 29.83 -3.58
C TYR A 336 -30.05 30.16 -3.94
N PHE A 337 -31.00 29.39 -3.43
CA PHE A 337 -32.43 29.64 -3.68
C PHE A 337 -32.95 30.90 -2.97
N LYS A 338 -32.31 31.32 -1.86
CA LYS A 338 -32.57 32.59 -1.18
C LYS A 338 -31.86 33.79 -1.80
N GLY A 339 -31.03 33.59 -2.83
CA GLY A 339 -30.29 34.65 -3.50
C GLY A 339 -29.11 35.22 -2.68
N THR A 340 -28.80 34.65 -1.52
CA THR A 340 -27.67 35.09 -0.66
C THR A 340 -26.34 34.48 -1.11
N ARG A 341 -26.38 33.43 -1.95
CA ARG A 341 -25.20 32.82 -2.58
C ARG A 341 -25.26 32.92 -4.10
N ARG A 342 -24.11 33.27 -4.70
CA ARG A 342 -23.93 33.38 -6.16
C ARG A 342 -22.98 32.35 -6.75
N THR A 343 -22.14 31.73 -5.91
CA THR A 343 -21.14 30.71 -6.32
C THR A 343 -21.10 29.56 -5.31
N PHE A 344 -20.90 28.34 -5.81
CA PHE A 344 -20.68 27.17 -4.97
C PHE A 344 -19.19 26.98 -4.70
N ASN A 345 -18.87 26.56 -3.47
CA ASN A 345 -17.52 26.13 -3.08
C ASN A 345 -17.65 24.74 -2.47
N LEU A 346 -17.68 23.74 -3.33
CA LEU A 346 -17.86 22.33 -2.97
C LEU A 346 -16.80 21.50 -3.69
N PRO A 347 -16.17 20.52 -3.01
CA PRO A 347 -15.21 19.62 -3.64
C PRO A 347 -15.94 18.67 -4.59
N LEU A 348 -15.66 18.76 -5.88
CA LEU A 348 -16.30 17.94 -6.92
C LEU A 348 -15.34 16.85 -7.42
N GLN A 349 -15.84 15.62 -7.51
CA GLN A 349 -15.18 14.51 -8.20
C GLN A 349 -15.78 14.41 -9.61
N MET A 350 -15.23 15.17 -10.56
CA MET A 350 -15.70 15.17 -11.95
C MET A 350 -15.12 13.99 -12.73
N GLU A 351 -15.99 13.08 -13.19
CA GLU A 351 -15.62 11.97 -14.06
C GLU A 351 -16.14 12.21 -15.48
N GLY A 352 -15.23 12.36 -16.44
CA GLY A 352 -15.55 12.59 -17.84
C GLY A 352 -14.30 12.63 -18.70
N THR A 353 -14.49 12.75 -20.02
CA THR A 353 -13.39 13.02 -20.96
C THR A 353 -12.71 14.36 -20.64
N GLU A 354 -11.45 14.53 -21.03
CA GLU A 354 -10.74 15.81 -20.86
C GLU A 354 -11.52 17.00 -21.44
N PHE A 355 -12.21 16.78 -22.57
CA PHE A 355 -13.10 17.78 -23.19
C PHE A 355 -14.29 18.14 -22.29
N GLN A 356 -14.98 17.15 -21.71
CA GLN A 356 -16.10 17.39 -20.79
C GLN A 356 -15.66 18.15 -19.54
N ILE A 357 -14.57 17.73 -18.91
CA ILE A 357 -14.03 18.38 -17.70
C ILE A 357 -13.66 19.84 -18.00
N THR A 358 -13.07 20.10 -19.17
CA THR A 358 -12.75 21.47 -19.62
C THR A 358 -14.02 22.32 -19.78
N VAL A 359 -15.07 21.79 -20.42
CA VAL A 359 -16.35 22.49 -20.56
C VAL A 359 -16.99 22.76 -19.20
N TRP A 360 -17.05 21.78 -18.30
CA TRP A 360 -17.64 21.92 -16.95
C TRP A 360 -16.87 22.93 -16.08
N THR A 361 -15.56 23.03 -16.26
CA THR A 361 -14.74 24.06 -15.61
C THR A 361 -15.09 25.46 -16.12
N GLN A 362 -15.38 25.63 -17.41
CA GLN A 362 -15.81 26.93 -17.96
C GLN A 362 -17.26 27.27 -17.56
N LEU A 363 -18.14 26.29 -17.41
CA LEU A 363 -19.51 26.51 -16.93
C LEU A 363 -19.53 27.19 -15.56
N GLN A 364 -18.67 26.75 -14.63
CA GLN A 364 -18.55 27.35 -13.29
C GLN A 364 -18.15 28.83 -13.29
N LYS A 365 -17.57 29.32 -14.40
CA LYS A 365 -17.19 30.73 -14.57
C LYS A 365 -18.33 31.61 -15.08
N ILE A 366 -19.49 31.05 -15.43
CA ILE A 366 -20.65 31.83 -15.88
C ILE A 366 -21.31 32.47 -14.65
N PRO A 367 -21.35 33.81 -14.53
CA PRO A 367 -21.91 34.48 -13.37
C PRO A 367 -23.40 34.18 -13.13
N TYR A 368 -23.80 34.19 -11.87
CA TYR A 368 -25.20 34.10 -11.45
C TYR A 368 -26.05 35.20 -12.09
N GLY A 369 -27.22 34.83 -12.63
CA GLY A 369 -28.15 35.76 -13.29
C GLY A 369 -27.78 36.09 -14.73
N THR A 370 -26.67 35.56 -15.25
CA THR A 370 -26.21 35.79 -16.63
C THR A 370 -26.31 34.53 -17.47
N THR A 371 -26.33 34.70 -18.79
CA THR A 371 -26.36 33.59 -19.76
C THR A 371 -25.25 33.72 -20.78
N VAL A 372 -24.81 32.58 -21.33
CA VAL A 372 -23.91 32.52 -22.49
C VAL A 372 -24.50 31.58 -23.53
N SER A 373 -24.13 31.75 -24.79
CA SER A 373 -24.52 30.80 -25.84
C SER A 373 -23.57 29.60 -25.92
N TYR A 374 -24.03 28.50 -26.52
CA TYR A 374 -23.18 27.35 -26.81
C TYR A 374 -21.96 27.70 -27.69
N SER A 375 -22.09 28.67 -28.62
CA SER A 375 -20.99 29.15 -29.45
C SER A 375 -19.97 29.95 -28.63
N GLN A 376 -20.42 30.88 -27.78
CA GLN A 376 -19.54 31.63 -26.88
C GLN A 376 -18.79 30.69 -25.90
N LEU A 377 -19.45 29.64 -25.41
CA LEU A 377 -18.78 28.66 -24.56
C LEU A 377 -17.75 27.82 -25.34
N ALA A 378 -18.02 27.52 -26.62
CA ALA A 378 -17.07 26.85 -27.51
C ALA A 378 -15.84 27.73 -27.81
N GLU A 379 -16.02 29.05 -27.91
CA GLU A 379 -14.91 30.01 -28.01
C GLU A 379 -14.06 30.05 -26.73
N ARG A 380 -14.68 29.99 -25.54
CA ARG A 380 -13.98 29.98 -24.24
C ARG A 380 -13.09 28.75 -24.00
N ILE A 381 -13.27 27.70 -24.79
CA ILE A 381 -12.43 26.48 -24.76
C ILE A 381 -11.51 26.39 -25.99
N ASP A 382 -11.30 27.50 -26.70
CA ASP A 382 -10.47 27.60 -27.90
C ASP A 382 -10.87 26.63 -29.03
N ASN A 383 -12.17 26.33 -29.12
CA ASN A 383 -12.71 25.47 -30.17
C ASN A 383 -14.06 25.99 -30.71
N PRO A 384 -14.06 27.09 -31.50
CA PRO A 384 -15.29 27.75 -31.96
C PRO A 384 -16.24 26.85 -32.77
N LYS A 385 -15.73 25.78 -33.40
CA LYS A 385 -16.54 24.83 -34.20
C LYS A 385 -17.23 23.76 -33.35
N ALA A 386 -16.97 23.70 -32.04
CA ALA A 386 -17.42 22.63 -31.16
C ALA A 386 -18.77 22.86 -30.48
N SER A 387 -19.61 23.81 -30.92
CA SER A 387 -20.88 24.14 -30.23
C SER A 387 -21.78 22.92 -29.98
N ARG A 388 -21.87 21.99 -30.94
CA ARG A 388 -22.62 20.73 -30.77
C ARG A 388 -22.00 19.82 -29.71
N ALA A 389 -20.68 19.70 -29.68
CA ALA A 389 -19.96 18.88 -28.70
C ALA A 389 -20.06 19.49 -27.30
N VAL A 390 -19.99 20.82 -27.18
CA VAL A 390 -20.29 21.56 -25.93
C VAL A 390 -21.72 21.26 -25.47
N GLY A 391 -22.70 21.25 -26.38
CA GLY A 391 -24.07 20.83 -26.07
C GLY A 391 -24.15 19.43 -25.46
N GLN A 392 -23.42 18.46 -26.01
CA GLN A 392 -23.34 17.10 -25.46
C GLN A 392 -22.62 17.05 -24.10
N ALA A 393 -21.55 17.82 -23.93
CA ALA A 393 -20.85 17.92 -22.65
C ALA A 393 -21.75 18.54 -21.56
N ASN A 394 -22.55 19.55 -21.89
CA ASN A 394 -23.55 20.13 -20.98
C ASN A 394 -24.64 19.11 -20.62
N ASN A 395 -25.09 18.28 -21.57
CA ASN A 395 -26.07 17.23 -21.31
C ASN A 395 -25.50 16.13 -20.39
N ALA A 396 -24.21 15.85 -20.48
CA ALA A 396 -23.51 14.88 -19.64
C ALA A 396 -23.16 15.42 -18.24
N ASN A 397 -23.42 16.69 -17.95
CA ASN A 397 -23.14 17.27 -16.65
C ASN A 397 -24.08 16.69 -15.57
N VAL A 398 -23.50 15.95 -14.64
CA VAL A 398 -24.22 15.33 -13.51
C VAL A 398 -24.33 16.24 -12.28
N PHE A 399 -23.87 17.49 -12.36
CA PHE A 399 -23.89 18.46 -11.27
C PHE A 399 -24.84 19.62 -11.56
N ALA A 400 -26.15 19.36 -11.61
CA ALA A 400 -27.14 20.40 -11.85
C ALA A 400 -27.00 21.55 -10.84
N ILE A 401 -27.23 22.79 -11.28
CA ILE A 401 -27.07 24.03 -10.49
C ILE A 401 -25.62 24.33 -10.08
N VAL A 402 -24.93 23.38 -9.42
CA VAL A 402 -23.56 23.54 -8.91
C VAL A 402 -22.57 23.78 -10.06
N VAL A 403 -22.69 23.01 -11.14
CA VAL A 403 -22.08 23.32 -12.44
C VAL A 403 -23.21 23.85 -13.33
N PRO A 404 -23.28 25.17 -13.59
CA PRO A 404 -24.52 25.83 -14.02
C PRO A 404 -24.78 25.69 -15.53
N CYS A 405 -25.05 24.47 -16.01
CA CYS A 405 -25.38 24.22 -17.41
C CYS A 405 -26.72 24.84 -17.85
N HIS A 406 -27.62 25.19 -16.90
CA HIS A 406 -28.87 25.92 -17.16
C HIS A 406 -28.65 27.35 -17.65
N ARG A 407 -27.46 27.92 -17.46
CA ARG A 407 -27.09 29.27 -17.95
C ARG A 407 -26.65 29.32 -19.40
N VAL A 408 -26.57 28.18 -20.09
CA VAL A 408 -26.16 28.11 -21.50
C VAL A 408 -27.37 28.05 -22.42
N ILE A 409 -27.50 28.94 -23.40
CA ILE A 409 -28.68 29.09 -24.27
C ILE A 409 -28.31 29.03 -25.77
N GLY A 410 -29.31 29.06 -26.65
CA GLY A 410 -29.11 29.22 -28.09
C GLY A 410 -28.51 30.58 -28.43
N ALA A 411 -27.77 30.67 -29.55
CA ALA A 411 -27.17 31.93 -30.00
C ALA A 411 -28.23 32.98 -30.40
N ASP A 412 -29.44 32.54 -30.73
CA ASP A 412 -30.63 33.35 -31.01
C ASP A 412 -31.40 33.76 -29.73
N GLY A 413 -30.89 33.40 -28.55
CA GLY A 413 -31.57 33.62 -27.27
C GLY A 413 -32.58 32.52 -26.89
N SER A 414 -32.75 31.48 -27.71
CA SER A 414 -33.69 30.40 -27.42
C SER A 414 -33.27 29.57 -26.20
N LEU A 415 -34.26 29.22 -25.36
CA LEU A 415 -34.05 28.31 -24.24
C LEU A 415 -34.11 26.86 -24.73
N VAL A 416 -32.97 26.36 -25.20
CA VAL A 416 -32.83 24.97 -25.66
C VAL A 416 -31.90 24.20 -24.74
N GLY A 417 -32.18 22.91 -24.53
CA GLY A 417 -31.31 21.98 -23.81
C GLY A 417 -31.17 22.23 -22.31
N TYR A 418 -31.56 21.24 -21.50
CA TYR A 418 -31.22 21.11 -20.08
C TYR A 418 -31.72 19.73 -19.63
N ALA A 419 -30.87 18.94 -18.98
CA ALA A 419 -31.21 17.56 -18.61
C ALA A 419 -32.46 17.48 -17.72
N SER A 420 -32.69 18.50 -16.88
CA SER A 420 -33.87 18.59 -16.01
C SER A 420 -35.04 19.38 -16.63
N GLY A 421 -35.07 19.58 -17.95
CA GLY A 421 -36.22 20.14 -18.68
C GLY A 421 -36.21 21.67 -18.85
N VAL A 422 -36.65 22.13 -20.02
CA VAL A 422 -36.59 23.56 -20.42
C VAL A 422 -37.43 24.47 -19.51
N GLU A 423 -38.57 24.00 -19.01
CA GLU A 423 -39.42 24.77 -18.09
C GLU A 423 -38.65 25.14 -16.81
N ARG A 424 -37.98 24.15 -16.21
CA ARG A 424 -37.17 24.36 -15.00
C ARG A 424 -35.98 25.28 -15.27
N LYS A 425 -35.36 25.16 -16.45
CA LYS A 425 -34.31 26.09 -16.89
C LYS A 425 -34.82 27.54 -16.91
N GLN A 426 -36.00 27.76 -17.48
CA GLN A 426 -36.62 29.09 -17.53
C GLN A 426 -36.88 29.65 -16.13
N GLN A 427 -37.44 28.83 -15.23
CA GLN A 427 -37.71 29.21 -13.84
C GLN A 427 -36.43 29.55 -13.07
N LEU A 428 -35.38 28.73 -13.19
CA LEU A 428 -34.07 28.99 -12.57
C LEU A 428 -33.48 30.31 -13.06
N LEU A 429 -33.48 30.56 -14.37
CA LEU A 429 -32.97 31.81 -14.94
C LEU A 429 -33.77 33.04 -14.49
N ALA A 430 -35.09 32.93 -14.43
CA ALA A 430 -35.95 34.02 -13.95
C ALA A 430 -35.68 34.34 -12.47
N MET A 431 -35.53 33.31 -11.63
CA MET A 431 -35.17 33.46 -10.22
C MET A 431 -33.80 34.12 -10.07
N GLU A 432 -32.77 33.61 -10.75
CA GLU A 432 -31.44 34.20 -10.66
C GLU A 432 -31.43 35.67 -11.09
N LYS A 433 -32.18 36.02 -12.15
CA LYS A 433 -32.33 37.42 -12.58
C LYS A 433 -33.02 38.29 -11.54
N SER A 434 -34.02 37.79 -10.83
CA SER A 434 -34.74 38.55 -9.79
C SER A 434 -33.86 38.93 -8.58
N TYR A 435 -32.80 38.17 -8.32
CA TYR A 435 -31.83 38.47 -7.26
C TYR A 435 -30.56 39.18 -7.76
N ALA A 436 -30.40 39.32 -9.08
CA ALA A 436 -29.30 40.05 -9.68
C ALA A 436 -29.54 41.57 -9.54
N PRO A 437 -28.53 42.37 -9.13
CA PRO A 437 -28.69 43.82 -9.01
C PRO A 437 -28.96 44.43 -10.41
N GLU A 438 -29.86 45.43 -10.47
CA GLU A 438 -30.31 46.10 -11.70
C GLU A 438 -29.17 46.59 -12.62
N SER A 439 -27.98 46.84 -12.07
CA SER A 439 -26.78 47.25 -12.82
C SER A 439 -26.19 46.18 -13.74
N SER A 440 -26.72 44.95 -13.73
CA SER A 440 -26.31 43.86 -14.63
C SER A 440 -27.23 43.67 -15.85
N ASN A 441 -28.27 44.49 -15.99
CA ASN A 441 -29.16 44.52 -17.16
C ASN A 441 -28.66 45.38 -18.34
N ALA A 442 -27.47 45.99 -18.23
CA ALA A 442 -26.88 46.76 -19.32
C ALA A 442 -25.83 45.91 -20.07
N LEU A 443 -26.26 45.38 -21.22
CA LEU A 443 -25.51 45.04 -22.44
C LEU A 443 -26.14 43.78 -23.09
N PHE A 444 -27.32 43.99 -23.69
CA PHE A 444 -27.75 43.26 -24.87
C PHE A 444 -27.44 44.11 -26.10
#